data_AF-A0A3C0FY24-F1
#
_entry.id   AF-A0A3C0FY24-F1
#
_cell.length_a   1.000
_cell.length_b   1.000
_cell.length_c   1.000
_cell.angle_alpha   90.00
_cell.angle_beta   90.00
_cell.angle_gamma   90.00
#
_symmetry.space_group_name_H-M   'P 1'
#
loop_
_entity.id
_entity.type
_entity.pdbx_description
1 polymer ?
#
loop_
_entity_poly.entity_id
_entity_poly.type
_entity_poly.pdbx_seq_one_letter_code
_entity_poly.pdbx_strand_id
1 'polypeptide(L)' 'MNFSSDNVTPICPEILAAIAAESDASALPYGADDKSQKLDAAFSGLFGRDVSVV' A
#
# COMPACT_ATOMS: atom_id res chain seq x y z
N MET A 1 -8.47 -24.27 3.69
CA MET A 1 -8.27 -23.43 2.50
C MET A 1 -9.62 -23.29 1.81
N ASN A 2 -10.16 -22.07 1.77
CA ASN A 2 -11.43 -21.80 1.12
C ASN A 2 -11.16 -21.47 -0.36
N PHE A 3 -11.81 -22.18 -1.28
CA PHE A 3 -11.66 -22.00 -2.75
C PHE A 3 -12.80 -21.19 -3.37
N SER A 4 -13.66 -20.54 -2.57
CA SER A 4 -14.80 -19.78 -3.08
C SER A 4 -14.40 -18.50 -3.80
N SER A 5 -13.31 -17.86 -3.38
CA SER A 5 -12.79 -16.60 -3.92
C SER A 5 -11.41 -16.32 -3.31
N ASP A 6 -10.58 -15.52 -3.97
CA ASP A 6 -9.30 -15.05 -3.42
C ASP A 6 -9.50 -13.98 -2.32
N ASN A 7 -10.57 -13.20 -2.38
CA ASN A 7 -10.89 -12.16 -1.38
C ASN A 7 -11.27 -12.69 0.01
N VAL A 8 -11.35 -14.01 0.20
CA VAL A 8 -11.48 -14.65 1.52
C VAL A 8 -10.12 -14.88 2.19
N THR A 9 -9.03 -14.62 1.48
CA THR A 9 -7.66 -14.77 1.99
C THR A 9 -7.42 -13.74 3.09
N PRO A 10 -6.93 -14.16 4.27
CA PRO A 10 -6.55 -13.23 5.33
C PRO A 10 -5.40 -12.30 4.90
N ILE A 11 -5.22 -11.21 5.64
CA ILE A 11 -4.12 -10.25 5.44
C ILE A 11 -2.75 -10.95 5.50
N CYS A 12 -1.85 -10.60 4.57
CA CYS A 12 -0.46 -11.08 4.64
C CYS A 12 0.26 -10.48 5.87
N PRO A 13 1.13 -11.24 6.55
CA PRO A 13 1.86 -10.76 7.73
C PRO A 13 2.62 -9.45 7.50
N GLU A 14 3.22 -9.27 6.32
CA GLU A 14 3.99 -8.09 5.94
C GLU A 14 3.10 -6.84 5.84
N ILE A 15 1.86 -7.00 5.35
CA ILE A 15 0.89 -5.90 5.26
C ILE A 15 0.43 -5.52 6.68
N LEU A 16 0.15 -6.51 7.53
CA LEU A 16 -0.23 -6.25 8.93
C LEU A 16 0.88 -5.53 9.69
N ALA A 17 2.14 -5.95 9.50
CA ALA A 17 3.30 -5.30 10.12
C ALA A 17 3.49 -3.86 9.63
N ALA A 18 3.30 -3.59 8.34
CA ALA A 18 3.37 -2.25 7.79
C ALA A 18 2.28 -1.33 8.37
N ILE A 19 1.03 -1.80 8.46
CA ILE A 19 -0.06 -1.04 9.08
C ILE A 19 0.28 -0.72 10.54
N ALA A 20 0.74 -1.71 11.31
CA ALA A 20 1.11 -1.52 12.71
C ALA A 20 2.22 -0.47 12.86
N ALA A 21 3.25 -0.51 12.01
CA ALA A 21 4.37 0.43 12.06
C ALA A 21 3.97 1.89 11.75
N GLU A 22 2.99 2.10 10.87
CA GLU A 22 2.51 3.46 10.54
C GLU A 22 1.46 3.99 11.52
N SER A 23 0.85 3.13 12.34
CA SER A 23 -0.27 3.51 13.22
C SER A 23 0.14 4.42 14.39
N ASP A 24 1.44 4.54 14.67
CA ASP A 24 1.96 5.39 15.75
C ASP A 24 2.24 6.84 15.30
N ALA A 25 2.07 7.15 14.02
CA ALA A 25 2.38 8.46 13.44
C ALA A 25 1.13 9.15 12.85
N SER A 26 1.08 10.48 12.93
CA SER A 26 0.09 11.28 12.20
C SER A 26 0.53 11.46 10.75
N ALA A 27 -0.43 11.34 9.84
CA ALA A 27 -0.21 11.50 8.40
C ALA A 27 -1.15 12.57 7.84
N LEU A 28 -0.73 13.24 6.77
CA LEU A 28 -1.60 14.15 6.04
C LEU A 28 -2.70 13.36 5.32
N PRO A 29 -3.94 13.86 5.28
CA PRO A 29 -5.05 13.13 4.67
C PRO A 29 -4.98 13.16 3.13
N TYR A 30 -5.85 12.37 2.50
CA TYR A 30 -6.10 12.39 1.05
C TYR A 30 -4.85 12.11 0.19
N GLY A 31 -3.99 11.19 0.62
CA GLY A 31 -2.81 10.75 -0.14
C GLY A 31 -1.65 11.74 -0.16
N ALA A 32 -1.73 12.81 0.63
CA ALA A 32 -0.66 13.78 0.79
C ALA A 32 0.46 13.33 1.75
N ASP A 33 0.39 12.10 2.26
CA ASP A 33 1.41 11.52 3.14
C ASP A 33 2.57 10.88 2.36
N ASP A 34 3.71 10.76 3.04
CA ASP A 34 4.94 10.24 2.46
C ASP A 34 4.84 8.78 1.99
N LYS A 35 3.90 7.98 2.53
CA LYS A 35 3.74 6.57 2.15
C LYS A 35 2.94 6.46 0.86
N SER A 36 1.87 7.23 0.74
CA SER A 36 1.11 7.39 -0.50
C SER A 36 1.98 7.91 -1.64
N GLN A 37 2.75 8.97 -1.43
CA GLN A 37 3.61 9.55 -2.46
C GLN A 37 4.74 8.61 -2.93
N LYS A 38 5.18 7.66 -2.10
CA LYS A 38 6.14 6.63 -2.51
C LYS A 38 5.61 5.68 -3.57
N LEU A 39 4.28 5.53 -3.68
CA LEU A 39 3.68 4.63 -4.67
C LEU A 39 3.92 5.12 -6.09
N ASP A 40 3.87 6.44 -6.34
CA ASP A 40 4.13 7.01 -7.67
C ASP A 40 5.51 6.62 -8.18
N ALA A 41 6.54 6.76 -7.35
CA ALA A 41 7.91 6.38 -7.71
C ALA A 41 8.05 4.86 -7.90
N ALA A 42 7.48 4.05 -6.99
CA ALA A 42 7.55 2.60 -7.08
C ALA A 42 6.86 2.07 -8.34
N PHE A 43 5.68 2.59 -8.66
CA PHE A 43 4.91 2.20 -9.82
C PHE A 43 5.53 2.75 -11.11
N SER A 44 6.06 3.97 -11.10
CA SER A 44 6.80 4.49 -12.26
C SER A 44 8.03 3.64 -12.58
N GLY A 45 8.75 3.17 -11.57
CA GLY A 45 9.83 2.20 -11.73
C GLY A 45 9.36 0.85 -12.25
N LEU A 46 8.23 0.33 -11.75
CA LEU A 46 7.65 -0.93 -12.18
C LEU A 46 7.20 -0.91 -13.65
N PHE A 47 6.54 0.17 -14.07
CA PHE A 47 5.98 0.31 -15.42
C PHE A 47 6.96 0.92 -16.42
N GLY A 48 8.11 1.43 -15.97
CA GLY A 48 9.10 2.08 -16.83
C GLY A 48 8.62 3.39 -17.45
N ARG A 49 7.62 4.03 -16.83
CA ARG A 49 7.04 5.29 -17.27
C ARG A 49 6.44 6.04 -16.09
N ASP A 50 6.53 7.36 -16.11
CA ASP A 50 5.89 8.23 -15.12
C ASP A 50 4.38 7.95 -15.03
N VAL A 51 3.92 7.55 -13.84
CA VAL A 51 2.52 7.29 -13.50
C VAL A 51 2.18 7.92 -12.15
N SER A 52 0.88 8.22 -11.95
CA SER A 52 0.30 8.69 -10.69
C SER A 52 -0.58 7.58 -10.12
N VAL A 53 -0.35 7.21 -8.87
CA VAL A 53 -1.17 6.27 -8.10
C VAL A 53 -2.15 7.03 -7.20
N VAL A 54 -1.69 8.14 -6.63
CA VAL A 54 -2.49 9.05 -5.81
C VAL A 54 -2.82 10.35 -6.53
#